data_AF-A0A968HRW7-F1
#
_entry.id   AF-A0A968HRW7-F1
#
_cell.length_a   1.000
_cell.length_b   1.000
_cell.length_c   1.000
_cell.angle_alpha   90.00
_cell.angle_beta   90.00
_cell.angle_gamma   90.00
#
_symmetry.space_group_name_H-M   'P 1'
#
loop_
_entity.id
_entity.type
_entity.pdbx_description
1 polymer ?
#
loop_
_entity_poly.entity_id
_entity_poly.type
_entity_poly.pdbx_seq_one_letter_code
_entity_poly.pdbx_strand_id
1 'polypeptide(L)'
;MELSTYFRINAENTGQFERTLIIADKGAYVSYLEGCTAPKRDTNQLHAAVVELVALEDAEIKYSTVQNWYPGDEEGRGGIYNFVTKRADCRGDRSKVMWTQVETGSAITWKYPSCILRGNESQGEFYSIAIANNAQQADTGTKMIHLGRDTRSRIVSKGISAGRAQNTYRGLVSMHPRAANARNHTQCDSLLIGHDCGAHTVPYIEIRNPSAKAEHEATTSKIAEDQLFYCRSRGMSEEEAVALVVNGFCKEVLQALPMEFAVEAQKLVAISLEGSVG
;
A
#
# COMPACT_ATOMS: atom_id res chain seq x y z
N MET A 1 7.82 -1.40 22.52
CA MET A 1 6.94 -0.23 22.37
C MET A 1 6.95 0.17 20.91
N GLU A 2 5.79 0.43 20.31
CA GLU A 2 5.72 0.90 18.92
C GLU A 2 5.93 2.42 18.89
N LEU A 3 6.66 2.91 17.90
CA LEU A 3 6.81 4.33 17.65
C LEU A 3 5.69 4.77 16.72
N SER A 4 4.97 5.82 17.05
CA SER A 4 3.92 6.37 16.19
C SER A 4 4.08 7.87 16.02
N THR A 5 3.83 8.32 14.79
CA THR A 5 3.72 9.72 14.45
C THR A 5 2.43 9.93 13.69
N TYR A 6 1.76 11.04 13.96
CA TYR A 6 0.53 11.41 13.30
C TYR A 6 0.67 12.81 12.70
N PHE A 7 0.68 12.88 11.39
CA PHE A 7 0.78 14.12 10.64
C PHE A 7 -0.62 14.61 10.27
N ARG A 8 -0.86 15.90 10.47
CA ARG A 8 -2.12 16.54 10.09
C ARG A 8 -1.83 17.81 9.30
N ILE A 9 -2.28 17.87 8.05
CA ILE A 9 -2.17 19.09 7.25
C ILE A 9 -3.21 20.09 7.74
N ASN A 10 -2.78 21.11 8.48
CA ASN A 10 -3.69 22.13 9.02
C ASN A 10 -3.56 23.51 8.33
N ALA A 11 -2.40 23.86 7.76
CA ALA A 11 -2.15 25.21 7.22
C ALA A 11 -2.67 25.38 5.79
N GLU A 12 -3.36 26.49 5.52
CA GLU A 12 -3.95 26.84 4.21
C GLU A 12 -2.88 27.20 3.19
N ASN A 13 -3.01 26.76 1.93
CA ASN A 13 -2.07 27.02 0.84
C ASN A 13 -0.60 26.55 1.05
N THR A 14 -0.37 25.55 1.90
CA THR A 14 0.97 24.97 2.10
C THR A 14 1.06 23.55 1.55
N GLY A 15 2.17 23.22 0.89
CA GLY A 15 2.54 21.83 0.65
C GLY A 15 3.19 21.23 1.91
N GLN A 16 2.94 19.95 2.19
CA GLN A 16 3.65 19.23 3.25
C GLN A 16 4.86 18.54 2.64
N PHE A 17 6.04 18.91 3.13
CA PHE A 17 7.31 18.28 2.78
C PHE A 17 7.93 17.76 4.07
N GLU A 18 8.19 16.46 4.11
CA GLU A 18 8.78 15.84 5.29
C GLU A 18 9.79 14.77 4.90
N ARG A 19 10.75 14.55 5.80
CA ARG A 19 11.77 13.53 5.63
C ARG A 19 11.88 12.69 6.89
N THR A 20 11.66 11.39 6.73
CA THR A 20 11.80 10.40 7.81
C THR A 20 13.02 9.56 7.53
N LEU A 21 13.95 9.49 8.48
CA LEU A 21 15.12 8.60 8.43
C LEU A 21 15.09 7.68 9.64
N ILE A 22 15.03 6.37 9.40
CA ILE A 22 15.10 5.35 10.44
C ILE A 22 16.32 4.47 10.17
N ILE A 23 17.17 4.32 11.19
CA ILE A 23 18.34 3.46 11.15
C ILE A 23 18.19 2.42 12.25
N ALA A 24 18.13 1.14 11.87
CA ALA A 24 18.15 0.02 12.80
C ALA A 24 19.55 -0.60 12.79
N ASP A 25 20.25 -0.47 13.91
CA ASP A 25 21.58 -1.05 14.11
C ASP A 25 21.51 -2.58 14.23
N LYS A 26 22.65 -3.25 14.33
CA LYS A 26 22.76 -4.72 14.34
C LYS A 26 21.83 -5.35 15.39
N GLY A 27 20.99 -6.29 14.95
CA GLY A 27 20.04 -7.01 15.80
C GLY A 27 18.89 -6.15 16.36
N ALA A 28 18.76 -4.90 15.94
CA ALA A 28 17.72 -4.01 16.43
C ALA A 28 16.36 -4.34 15.80
N TYR A 29 15.29 -4.12 16.55
CA TYR A 29 13.92 -4.21 16.08
C TYR A 29 13.20 -2.88 16.30
N VAL A 30 12.53 -2.37 15.28
CA VAL A 30 11.67 -1.18 15.39
C VAL A 30 10.36 -1.38 14.61
N SER A 31 9.25 -1.07 15.27
CA SER A 31 7.93 -0.94 14.65
C SER A 31 7.56 0.53 14.68
N TYR A 32 7.44 1.13 13.49
CA TYR A 32 7.13 2.53 13.29
C TYR A 32 5.82 2.68 12.51
N LEU A 33 4.96 3.57 12.99
CA LEU A 33 3.70 3.91 12.37
C LEU A 33 3.67 5.39 12.00
N GLU A 34 3.17 5.63 10.79
CA GLU A 34 2.84 6.94 10.25
C GLU A 34 1.34 7.02 9.97
N GLY A 35 0.64 7.94 10.63
CA GLY A 35 -0.74 8.30 10.30
C GLY A 35 -0.80 9.66 9.62
N CYS A 36 -1.60 9.83 8.57
CA CYS A 36 -1.83 11.15 7.96
C CYS A 36 -3.32 11.44 7.72
N THR A 37 -3.77 12.65 8.07
CA THR A 37 -5.09 13.17 7.70
C THR A 37 -5.06 14.61 7.21
N ALA A 38 -6.02 14.96 6.33
CA ALA A 38 -6.25 16.35 5.92
C ALA A 38 -7.73 16.76 6.00
N PRO A 39 -8.00 18.05 6.28
CA PRO A 39 -9.31 18.66 6.14
C PRO A 39 -9.69 18.87 4.66
N LYS A 40 -11.00 18.94 4.39
CA LYS A 40 -11.58 19.28 3.09
C LYS A 40 -11.12 20.65 2.61
N ARG A 41 -10.65 20.75 1.36
CA ARG A 41 -10.28 22.00 0.69
C ARG A 41 -10.52 21.96 -0.81
N ASP A 42 -10.88 23.11 -1.36
CA ASP A 42 -11.20 23.28 -2.78
C ASP A 42 -9.96 23.42 -3.67
N THR A 43 -8.83 23.88 -3.10
CA THR A 43 -7.54 23.97 -3.82
C THR A 43 -6.71 22.71 -3.63
N ASN A 44 -6.07 22.26 -4.72
CA ASN A 44 -5.15 21.12 -4.67
C ASN A 44 -3.97 21.40 -3.75
N GLN A 45 -3.62 20.43 -2.90
CA GLN A 45 -2.46 20.50 -2.02
C GLN A 45 -1.47 19.40 -2.37
N LEU A 46 -0.17 19.73 -2.30
CA LEU A 46 0.91 18.77 -2.53
C LEU A 46 1.42 18.21 -1.21
N HIS A 47 1.42 16.90 -1.08
CA HIS A 47 2.13 16.16 -0.06
C HIS A 47 3.28 15.39 -0.73
N ALA A 48 4.51 15.75 -0.37
CA ALA A 48 5.72 15.15 -0.92
C ALA A 48 6.69 14.77 0.20
N ALA A 49 6.58 13.52 0.64
CA ALA A 49 7.43 12.96 1.68
C ALA A 49 8.60 12.13 1.11
N VAL A 50 9.69 12.08 1.87
CA VAL A 50 10.83 11.20 1.61
C VAL A 50 11.06 10.32 2.84
N VAL A 51 11.03 9.00 2.65
CA VAL A 51 11.30 8.05 3.74
C VAL A 51 12.51 7.21 3.37
N GLU A 52 13.48 7.18 4.28
CA GLU A 52 14.71 6.40 4.17
C GLU A 52 14.82 5.45 5.36
N LEU A 53 14.89 4.16 5.08
CA LEU A 53 15.13 3.13 6.08
C LEU A 53 16.47 2.47 5.82
N VAL A 54 17.27 2.29 6.87
CA VAL A 54 18.54 1.54 6.80
C VAL A 54 18.51 0.45 7.86
N ALA A 55 18.53 -0.81 7.42
CA ALA A 55 18.58 -1.97 8.30
C ALA A 55 19.97 -2.63 8.21
N LEU A 56 20.67 -2.71 9.34
CA LEU A 56 21.96 -3.39 9.46
C LEU A 56 21.77 -4.90 9.74
N GLU A 57 22.86 -5.60 10.03
CA GLU A 57 22.86 -7.07 10.15
C GLU A 57 21.86 -7.54 11.20
N ASP A 58 21.05 -8.56 10.89
CA ASP A 58 20.01 -9.10 11.78
C ASP A 58 18.95 -8.08 12.26
N ALA A 59 18.90 -6.88 11.67
CA ALA A 59 17.96 -5.84 12.05
C ALA A 59 16.61 -5.97 11.35
N GLU A 60 15.53 -5.62 12.03
CA GLU A 60 14.17 -5.63 11.50
C GLU A 60 13.48 -4.28 11.66
N ILE A 61 12.94 -3.75 10.55
CA ILE A 61 12.12 -2.54 10.54
C ILE A 61 10.73 -2.89 10.01
N LYS A 62 9.70 -2.61 10.81
CA LYS A 62 8.31 -2.58 10.35
C LYS A 62 7.87 -1.13 10.20
N TYR A 63 7.44 -0.77 8.99
CA TYR A 63 6.95 0.56 8.67
C TYR A 63 5.50 0.47 8.23
N SER A 64 4.61 0.99 9.07
CA SER A 64 3.18 0.98 8.84
C SER A 64 2.69 2.38 8.48
N THR A 65 1.78 2.49 7.52
CA THR A 65 1.22 3.75 7.06
C THR A 65 -0.30 3.66 6.97
N VAL A 66 -1.03 4.53 7.66
CA VAL A 66 -2.48 4.65 7.54
C VAL A 66 -2.80 6.08 7.11
N GLN A 67 -3.27 6.24 5.88
CA GLN A 67 -3.53 7.56 5.28
C GLN A 67 -4.99 7.70 4.87
N ASN A 68 -5.63 8.78 5.34
CA ASN A 68 -6.97 9.17 4.91
C ASN A 68 -6.98 10.67 4.54
N TRP A 69 -6.88 10.93 3.24
CA TRP A 69 -6.82 12.26 2.67
C TRP A 69 -8.20 12.76 2.19
N TYR A 70 -8.30 14.03 1.79
CA TYR A 70 -9.49 14.54 1.11
C TYR A 70 -9.38 14.30 -0.41
N PRO A 71 -10.29 13.52 -1.04
CA PRO A 71 -10.13 13.08 -2.44
C PRO A 71 -10.47 14.15 -3.48
N GLY A 72 -11.00 15.30 -3.05
CA GLY A 72 -11.68 16.25 -3.92
C GLY A 72 -13.20 16.05 -3.89
N ASP A 73 -13.93 16.86 -4.65
CA ASP A 73 -15.36 16.64 -4.87
C ASP A 73 -15.63 15.54 -5.91
N GLU A 74 -16.91 15.22 -6.15
CA GLU A 74 -17.33 14.18 -7.10
C GLU A 74 -16.88 14.44 -8.55
N GLU A 75 -16.64 15.71 -8.89
CA GLU A 75 -16.15 16.16 -10.20
C GLU A 75 -14.60 16.14 -10.27
N GLY A 76 -13.92 15.81 -9.18
CA GLY A 76 -12.45 15.75 -9.10
C GLY A 76 -11.80 17.11 -8.88
N ARG A 77 -12.53 18.12 -8.39
CA ARG A 77 -11.97 19.42 -8.01
C ARG A 77 -11.42 19.36 -6.59
N GLY A 78 -10.22 19.90 -6.42
CA GLY A 78 -9.52 19.86 -5.14
C GLY A 78 -8.89 18.50 -4.85
N GLY A 79 -8.60 18.29 -3.57
CA GLY A 79 -7.96 17.08 -3.10
C GLY A 79 -6.44 17.14 -3.12
N ILE A 80 -5.81 15.99 -2.88
CA ILE A 80 -4.39 15.94 -2.52
C ILE A 80 -3.58 15.17 -3.56
N TYR A 81 -2.44 15.74 -3.94
CA TYR A 81 -1.39 15.07 -4.69
C TYR A 81 -0.40 14.46 -3.71
N ASN A 82 -0.34 13.13 -3.70
CA ASN A 82 0.45 12.35 -2.77
C ASN A 82 1.64 11.72 -3.51
N PHE A 83 2.75 12.44 -3.58
CA PHE A 83 3.94 12.09 -4.35
C PHE A 83 5.09 11.76 -3.42
N VAL A 84 5.18 10.50 -2.99
CA VAL A 84 6.10 10.10 -1.91
C VAL A 84 7.14 9.13 -2.43
N THR A 85 8.39 9.38 -2.03
CA THR A 85 9.50 8.44 -2.27
C THR A 85 9.88 7.76 -0.97
N LYS A 86 9.50 6.48 -0.81
CA LYS A 86 9.94 5.64 0.32
C LYS A 86 10.92 4.58 -0.15
N ARG A 87 12.04 4.42 0.55
CA ARG A 87 13.08 3.43 0.20
C ARG A 87 13.77 2.88 1.44
N ALA A 88 13.88 1.57 1.47
CA ALA A 88 14.64 0.81 2.44
C ALA A 88 15.92 0.25 1.81
N ASP A 89 17.04 0.37 2.50
CA ASP A 89 18.30 -0.29 2.22
C ASP A 89 18.52 -1.36 3.29
N CYS A 90 18.18 -2.60 2.94
CA CYS A 90 18.48 -3.80 3.71
C CYS A 90 19.98 -4.09 3.55
N ARG A 91 20.78 -3.29 4.26
CA ARG A 91 22.23 -3.12 4.05
C ARG A 91 23.02 -4.29 4.62
N GLY A 92 22.64 -4.77 5.80
CA GLY A 92 23.29 -5.89 6.47
C GLY A 92 22.70 -7.24 6.11
N ASP A 93 23.47 -8.31 6.36
CA ASP A 93 23.01 -9.68 6.16
C ASP A 93 21.84 -10.01 7.10
N ARG A 94 20.90 -10.84 6.63
CA ARG A 94 19.67 -11.24 7.35
C ARG A 94 18.79 -10.06 7.83
N SER A 95 19.01 -8.87 7.29
CA SER A 95 18.16 -7.70 7.57
C SER A 95 16.77 -7.85 6.96
N LYS A 96 15.76 -7.34 7.63
CA LYS A 96 14.36 -7.44 7.22
C LYS A 96 13.67 -6.08 7.26
N VAL A 97 12.95 -5.76 6.19
CA VAL A 97 12.07 -4.59 6.16
C VAL A 97 10.68 -4.98 5.67
N MET A 98 9.66 -4.54 6.39
CA MET A 98 8.25 -4.73 6.06
C MET A 98 7.58 -3.37 5.89
N TRP A 99 6.99 -3.15 4.72
CA TRP A 99 6.09 -2.04 4.45
C TRP A 99 4.66 -2.53 4.55
N THR A 100 3.85 -1.85 5.38
CA THR A 100 2.41 -2.11 5.48
C THR A 100 1.68 -0.80 5.28
N GLN A 101 0.73 -0.74 4.35
CA GLN A 101 0.03 0.51 4.05
C GLN A 101 -1.45 0.34 3.74
N VAL A 102 -2.23 1.32 4.21
CA VAL A 102 -3.65 1.52 3.86
C VAL A 102 -3.79 2.94 3.38
N GLU A 103 -4.16 3.09 2.12
CA GLU A 103 -4.13 4.37 1.43
C GLU A 103 -5.49 4.67 0.81
N THR A 104 -6.07 5.81 1.21
CA THR A 104 -7.32 6.33 0.66
C THR A 104 -7.30 7.86 0.60
N GLY A 105 -8.19 8.40 -0.22
CA GLY A 105 -8.55 9.82 -0.16
C GLY A 105 -7.63 10.82 -0.87
N SER A 106 -6.65 10.42 -1.67
CA SER A 106 -5.85 11.37 -2.48
C SER A 106 -6.45 11.53 -3.88
N ALA A 107 -6.44 12.73 -4.46
CA ALA A 107 -6.88 12.94 -5.85
C ALA A 107 -5.96 12.21 -6.83
N ILE A 108 -4.64 12.33 -6.61
CA ILE A 108 -3.62 11.56 -7.33
C ILE A 108 -2.64 10.97 -6.32
N THR A 109 -2.42 9.67 -6.40
CA THR A 109 -1.41 8.97 -5.60
C THR A 109 -0.30 8.45 -6.51
N TRP A 110 0.96 8.76 -6.18
CA TRP A 110 2.11 8.25 -6.90
C TRP A 110 3.20 7.78 -5.93
N LYS A 111 3.27 6.46 -5.69
CA LYS A 111 4.12 5.90 -4.64
C LYS A 111 4.66 4.52 -4.97
N TYR A 112 5.96 4.34 -4.74
CA TYR A 112 6.64 3.05 -4.91
C TYR A 112 7.60 2.74 -3.75
N PRO A 113 7.10 2.42 -2.53
CA PRO A 113 7.95 1.94 -1.44
C PRO A 113 8.84 0.79 -1.93
N SER A 114 10.14 0.93 -1.73
CA SER A 114 11.13 0.04 -2.33
C SER A 114 12.01 -0.62 -1.28
N CYS A 115 12.43 -1.86 -1.51
CA CYS A 115 13.47 -2.53 -0.73
C CYS A 115 14.68 -2.84 -1.62
N ILE A 116 15.84 -2.32 -1.24
CA ILE A 116 17.14 -2.73 -1.78
C ILE A 116 17.69 -3.83 -0.88
N LEU A 117 17.61 -5.07 -1.34
CA LEU A 117 18.05 -6.27 -0.63
C LEU A 117 19.54 -6.51 -0.90
N ARG A 118 20.38 -5.74 -0.19
CA ARG A 118 21.83 -5.70 -0.40
C ARG A 118 22.56 -6.81 0.36
N GLY A 119 22.20 -7.02 1.62
CA GLY A 119 22.77 -8.07 2.44
C GLY A 119 22.33 -9.47 1.97
N ASN A 120 23.15 -10.46 2.24
CA ASN A 120 22.80 -11.86 2.03
C ASN A 120 21.63 -12.24 2.95
N GLU A 121 20.74 -13.10 2.47
CA GLU A 121 19.56 -13.57 3.24
C GLU A 121 18.62 -12.43 3.69
N SER A 122 18.77 -11.22 3.14
CA SER A 122 17.90 -10.09 3.48
C SER A 122 16.50 -10.25 2.87
N GLN A 123 15.52 -9.66 3.56
CA GLN A 123 14.11 -9.86 3.31
C GLN A 123 13.37 -8.54 3.14
N GLY A 124 12.50 -8.46 2.12
CA GLY A 124 11.64 -7.31 1.86
C GLY A 124 10.18 -7.74 1.74
N GLU A 125 9.31 -7.14 2.54
CA GLU A 125 7.89 -7.43 2.50
C GLU A 125 7.10 -6.16 2.22
N PHE A 126 6.02 -6.28 1.44
CA PHE A 126 5.13 -5.18 1.10
C PHE A 126 3.68 -5.66 1.13
N TYR A 127 2.88 -5.02 1.96
CA TYR A 127 1.44 -5.26 2.12
C TYR A 127 0.71 -3.94 1.91
N SER A 128 -0.18 -3.88 0.92
CA SER A 128 -0.85 -2.64 0.55
C SER A 128 -2.33 -2.82 0.28
N ILE A 129 -3.14 -1.94 0.86
CA ILE A 129 -4.52 -1.68 0.44
C ILE A 129 -4.57 -0.28 -0.17
N ALA A 130 -4.96 -0.20 -1.44
CA ALA A 130 -5.15 1.07 -2.14
C ALA A 130 -6.61 1.20 -2.57
N ILE A 131 -7.31 2.22 -2.07
CA ILE A 131 -8.72 2.49 -2.38
C ILE A 131 -8.79 3.77 -3.21
N ALA A 132 -9.46 3.67 -4.36
CA ALA A 132 -9.75 4.81 -5.22
C ALA A 132 -11.24 4.83 -5.57
N ASN A 133 -11.86 5.98 -5.42
CA ASN A 133 -13.28 6.23 -5.69
C ASN A 133 -13.45 7.57 -6.44
N ASN A 134 -14.66 7.88 -6.91
CA ASN A 134 -14.97 9.11 -7.66
C ASN A 134 -14.03 9.29 -8.87
N ALA A 135 -13.34 10.43 -8.97
CA ALA A 135 -12.38 10.73 -10.03
C ALA A 135 -10.91 10.48 -9.62
N GLN A 136 -10.66 9.76 -8.52
CA GLN A 136 -9.31 9.53 -8.00
C GLN A 136 -8.47 8.68 -8.96
N GLN A 137 -7.17 8.97 -8.99
CA GLN A 137 -6.18 8.19 -9.72
C GLN A 137 -5.08 7.72 -8.78
N ALA A 138 -4.83 6.42 -8.76
CA ALA A 138 -3.75 5.83 -7.98
C ALA A 138 -2.80 5.09 -8.91
N ASP A 139 -1.51 5.45 -8.91
CA ASP A 139 -0.43 4.63 -9.46
C ASP A 139 0.50 4.27 -8.30
N THR A 140 0.25 3.10 -7.72
CA THR A 140 0.90 2.62 -6.50
C THR A 140 1.52 1.27 -6.71
N GLY A 141 2.53 0.92 -5.92
CA GLY A 141 3.09 -0.42 -5.92
C GLY A 141 4.42 -0.43 -5.21
N THR A 142 5.32 -1.33 -5.59
CA THR A 142 6.59 -1.52 -4.88
C THR A 142 7.72 -1.91 -5.81
N LYS A 143 8.97 -1.67 -5.37
CA LYS A 143 10.16 -2.13 -6.09
C LYS A 143 11.02 -2.99 -5.17
N MET A 144 11.14 -4.27 -5.50
CA MET A 144 12.00 -5.22 -4.81
C MET A 144 13.26 -5.45 -5.63
N ILE A 145 14.41 -5.00 -5.12
CA ILE A 145 15.69 -5.03 -5.82
C ILE A 145 16.61 -6.01 -5.09
N HIS A 146 16.74 -7.22 -5.63
CA HIS A 146 17.56 -8.29 -5.08
C HIS A 146 19.01 -8.18 -5.56
N LEU A 147 19.94 -7.98 -4.62
CA LEU A 147 21.38 -7.87 -4.89
C LEU A 147 22.20 -8.95 -4.18
N GLY A 148 21.87 -9.26 -2.91
CA GLY A 148 22.52 -10.30 -2.11
C GLY A 148 22.03 -11.71 -2.45
N ARG A 149 22.80 -12.73 -2.06
CA ARG A 149 22.39 -14.15 -2.21
C ARG A 149 21.27 -14.49 -1.23
N ASP A 150 20.46 -15.48 -1.59
CA ASP A 150 19.38 -16.05 -0.78
C ASP A 150 18.34 -15.01 -0.29
N THR A 151 18.24 -13.88 -0.99
CA THR A 151 17.30 -12.79 -0.65
C THR A 151 15.86 -13.17 -0.95
N ARG A 152 14.92 -12.69 -0.14
CA ARG A 152 13.49 -13.02 -0.26
C ARG A 152 12.64 -11.77 -0.33
N SER A 153 11.61 -11.78 -1.17
CA SER A 153 10.58 -10.76 -1.15
C SER A 153 9.18 -11.32 -1.25
N ARG A 154 8.24 -10.70 -0.52
CA ARG A 154 6.81 -10.96 -0.60
C ARG A 154 6.08 -9.66 -0.87
N ILE A 155 5.22 -9.67 -1.88
CA ILE A 155 4.39 -8.53 -2.26
C ILE A 155 2.94 -8.99 -2.24
N VAL A 156 2.11 -8.32 -1.45
CA VAL A 156 0.66 -8.50 -1.41
C VAL A 156 0.01 -7.14 -1.61
N SER A 157 -0.62 -6.95 -2.76
CA SER A 157 -1.32 -5.72 -3.10
C SER A 157 -2.81 -6.00 -3.31
N LYS A 158 -3.66 -5.25 -2.62
CA LYS A 158 -5.12 -5.28 -2.73
C LYS A 158 -5.58 -3.91 -3.23
N GLY A 159 -5.93 -3.82 -4.51
CA GLY A 159 -6.48 -2.61 -5.12
C GLY A 159 -8.00 -2.64 -5.10
N ILE A 160 -8.64 -1.55 -4.69
CA ILE A 160 -10.09 -1.37 -4.78
C ILE A 160 -10.36 -0.15 -5.63
N SER A 161 -11.21 -0.30 -6.65
CA SER A 161 -11.59 0.78 -7.56
C SER A 161 -13.11 0.89 -7.61
N ALA A 162 -13.63 2.09 -7.40
CA ALA A 162 -15.07 2.40 -7.36
C ALA A 162 -15.39 3.70 -8.12
N GLY A 163 -16.66 3.93 -8.41
CA GLY A 163 -17.12 5.12 -9.15
C GLY A 163 -16.47 5.20 -10.54
N ARG A 164 -15.74 6.28 -10.82
CA ARG A 164 -15.00 6.51 -12.08
C ARG A 164 -13.48 6.41 -11.90
N ALA A 165 -13.04 5.87 -10.76
CA ALA A 165 -11.64 5.92 -10.37
C ALA A 165 -10.77 4.99 -11.22
N GLN A 166 -9.48 5.32 -11.29
CA GLN A 166 -8.48 4.51 -11.98
C GLN A 166 -7.41 4.09 -10.97
N ASN A 167 -7.38 2.81 -10.62
CA ASN A 167 -6.42 2.25 -9.70
C ASN A 167 -5.41 1.39 -10.46
N THR A 168 -4.13 1.75 -10.42
CA THR A 168 -3.05 1.06 -11.10
C THR A 168 -2.07 0.55 -10.06
N TYR A 169 -1.92 -0.78 -10.00
CA TYR A 169 -0.75 -1.39 -9.40
C TYR A 169 0.40 -1.38 -10.41
N ARG A 170 1.56 -0.86 -10.00
CA ARG A 170 2.80 -0.91 -10.77
C ARG A 170 3.96 -1.34 -9.89
N GLY A 171 4.51 -2.51 -10.18
CA GLY A 171 5.57 -3.11 -9.38
C GLY A 171 6.81 -3.47 -10.19
N LEU A 172 7.98 -3.46 -9.55
CA LEU A 172 9.23 -3.97 -10.13
C LEU A 172 9.83 -5.03 -9.21
N VAL A 173 10.13 -6.20 -9.76
CA VAL A 173 10.99 -7.21 -9.13
C VAL A 173 12.24 -7.34 -10.00
N SER A 174 13.38 -6.92 -9.48
CA SER A 174 14.66 -6.99 -10.17
C SER A 174 15.62 -7.91 -9.42
N MET A 175 16.15 -8.92 -10.09
CA MET A 175 17.09 -9.89 -9.53
C MET A 175 18.43 -9.82 -10.27
N HIS A 176 19.43 -9.22 -9.61
CA HIS A 176 20.74 -8.99 -10.20
C HIS A 176 21.59 -10.27 -10.32
N PRO A 177 22.64 -10.28 -11.15
CA PRO A 177 23.48 -11.47 -11.36
C PRO A 177 24.10 -12.08 -10.10
N ARG A 178 24.32 -11.29 -9.04
CA ARG A 178 24.87 -11.79 -7.76
C ARG A 178 23.81 -12.37 -6.82
N ALA A 179 22.52 -12.18 -7.10
CA ALA A 179 21.43 -12.60 -6.26
C ALA A 179 21.10 -14.09 -6.47
N ALA A 180 22.06 -14.96 -6.14
CA ALA A 180 21.88 -16.40 -6.22
C ALA A 180 20.74 -16.86 -5.29
N ASN A 181 19.93 -17.82 -5.72
CA ASN A 181 18.78 -18.37 -4.99
C ASN A 181 17.75 -17.34 -4.53
N ALA A 182 17.70 -16.14 -5.13
CA ALA A 182 16.72 -15.13 -4.79
C ALA A 182 15.29 -15.65 -5.02
N ARG A 183 14.37 -15.29 -4.14
CA ARG A 183 12.96 -15.68 -4.23
C ARG A 183 12.04 -14.47 -4.14
N ASN A 184 11.05 -14.42 -5.02
CA ASN A 184 9.96 -13.47 -4.96
C ASN A 184 8.63 -14.21 -5.10
N HIS A 185 7.64 -13.78 -4.31
CA HIS A 185 6.24 -14.12 -4.53
C HIS A 185 5.42 -12.83 -4.49
N THR A 186 4.68 -12.59 -5.57
CA THR A 186 3.89 -11.38 -5.77
C THR A 186 2.43 -11.74 -6.01
N GLN A 187 1.53 -11.19 -5.21
CA GLN A 187 0.08 -11.36 -5.34
C GLN A 187 -0.57 -9.98 -5.48
N CYS A 188 -1.24 -9.75 -6.61
CA CYS A 188 -1.89 -8.48 -6.94
C CYS A 188 -3.38 -8.71 -7.20
N ASP A 189 -4.20 -8.48 -6.20
CA ASP A 189 -5.64 -8.64 -6.35
C ASP A 189 -6.31 -7.27 -6.53
N SER A 190 -7.26 -7.20 -7.44
CA SER A 190 -8.05 -6.00 -7.73
C SER A 190 -9.54 -6.28 -7.57
N LEU A 191 -10.25 -5.39 -6.90
CA LEU A 191 -11.69 -5.43 -6.72
C LEU A 191 -12.32 -4.21 -7.40
N LEU A 192 -13.20 -4.44 -8.38
CA LEU A 192 -13.98 -3.37 -9.01
C LEU A 192 -15.39 -3.32 -8.41
N ILE A 193 -15.83 -2.10 -8.12
CA ILE A 193 -17.16 -1.77 -7.62
C ILE A 193 -17.81 -0.84 -8.65
N GLY A 194 -18.90 -1.30 -9.28
CA GLY A 194 -19.56 -0.61 -10.38
C GLY A 194 -18.99 -0.94 -11.77
N HIS A 195 -19.44 -0.17 -12.77
CA HIS A 195 -19.13 -0.42 -14.19
C HIS A 195 -18.17 0.60 -14.82
N ASP A 196 -17.98 1.76 -14.20
CA ASP A 196 -17.25 2.90 -14.77
C ASP A 196 -15.81 3.06 -14.23
N CYS A 197 -15.40 2.23 -13.27
CA CYS A 197 -14.07 2.24 -12.68
C CYS A 197 -13.09 1.33 -13.42
N GLY A 198 -11.80 1.60 -13.26
CA GLY A 198 -10.72 0.80 -13.83
C GLY A 198 -9.74 0.30 -12.77
N ALA A 199 -9.29 -0.94 -12.92
CA ALA A 199 -8.20 -1.52 -12.14
C ALA A 199 -7.16 -2.11 -13.08
N HIS A 200 -5.92 -1.66 -12.96
CA HIS A 200 -4.82 -1.99 -13.87
C HIS A 200 -3.66 -2.61 -13.09
N THR A 201 -3.04 -3.64 -13.64
CA THR A 201 -1.90 -4.33 -13.03
C THR A 201 -0.75 -4.35 -14.03
N VAL A 202 0.33 -3.63 -13.72
CA VAL A 202 1.50 -3.46 -14.59
C VAL A 202 2.77 -3.94 -13.87
N PRO A 203 3.04 -5.26 -13.88
CA PRO A 203 4.23 -5.82 -13.26
C PRO A 203 5.45 -5.74 -14.19
N TYR A 204 6.61 -5.45 -13.60
CA TYR A 204 7.92 -5.54 -14.25
C TYR A 204 8.75 -6.60 -13.52
N ILE A 205 9.23 -7.60 -14.25
CA ILE A 205 10.06 -8.67 -13.70
C ILE A 205 11.34 -8.76 -14.54
N GLU A 206 12.47 -8.48 -13.90
CA GLU A 206 13.79 -8.54 -14.51
C GLU A 206 14.66 -9.56 -13.78
N ILE A 207 14.90 -10.72 -14.39
CA ILE A 207 15.70 -11.79 -13.78
C ILE A 207 17.01 -11.94 -14.55
N ARG A 208 18.13 -11.66 -13.88
CA ARG A 208 19.49 -11.77 -14.44
C ARG A 208 20.34 -12.82 -13.73
N ASN A 209 19.71 -13.71 -12.96
CA ASN A 209 20.36 -14.83 -12.29
C ASN A 209 19.58 -16.14 -12.52
N PRO A 210 20.21 -17.21 -13.01
CA PRO A 210 19.52 -18.46 -13.39
C PRO A 210 19.00 -19.29 -12.20
N SER A 211 19.51 -19.06 -10.99
CA SER A 211 19.07 -19.76 -9.77
C SER A 211 17.88 -19.09 -9.08
N ALA A 212 17.48 -17.91 -9.55
CA ALA A 212 16.42 -17.12 -8.93
C ALA A 212 15.03 -17.62 -9.34
N LYS A 213 14.05 -17.44 -8.45
CA LYS A 213 12.65 -17.83 -8.67
C LYS A 213 11.73 -16.65 -8.38
N ALA A 214 10.88 -16.29 -9.34
CA ALA A 214 9.86 -15.28 -9.15
C ALA A 214 8.50 -15.84 -9.56
N GLU A 215 7.51 -15.65 -8.69
CA GLU A 215 6.12 -16.02 -8.92
C GLU A 215 5.27 -14.74 -8.87
N HIS A 216 4.37 -14.59 -9.84
CA HIS A 216 3.48 -13.45 -9.92
C HIS A 216 2.06 -13.93 -10.24
N GLU A 217 1.14 -13.59 -9.36
CA GLU A 217 -0.28 -13.87 -9.48
C GLU A 217 -1.04 -12.55 -9.46
N ALA A 218 -2.03 -12.42 -10.35
CA ALA A 218 -2.91 -11.28 -10.40
C ALA A 218 -4.35 -11.74 -10.61
N THR A 219 -5.25 -11.33 -9.72
CA THR A 219 -6.67 -11.70 -9.77
C THR A 219 -7.52 -10.45 -9.81
N THR A 220 -8.47 -10.41 -10.74
CA THR A 220 -9.48 -9.35 -10.78
C THR A 220 -10.82 -9.93 -10.36
N SER A 221 -11.47 -9.28 -9.40
CA SER A 221 -12.77 -9.65 -8.86
C SER A 221 -13.75 -8.49 -8.97
N LYS A 222 -15.03 -8.83 -9.06
CA LYS A 222 -16.14 -7.89 -8.91
C LYS A 222 -17.00 -8.37 -7.75
N ILE A 223 -17.65 -7.44 -7.06
CA ILE A 223 -18.66 -7.82 -6.07
C ILE A 223 -19.85 -8.40 -6.82
N ALA A 224 -20.17 -9.67 -6.56
CA ALA A 224 -21.30 -10.33 -7.22
C ALA A 224 -22.62 -9.83 -6.62
N GLU A 225 -23.58 -9.48 -7.48
CA GLU A 225 -24.93 -9.06 -7.06
C GLU A 225 -25.59 -10.10 -6.16
N ASP A 226 -25.42 -11.39 -6.46
CA ASP A 226 -25.94 -12.50 -5.65
C ASP A 226 -25.36 -12.52 -4.22
N GLN A 227 -24.09 -12.12 -4.05
CA GLN A 227 -23.47 -12.03 -2.72
C GLN A 227 -24.07 -10.87 -1.92
N LEU A 228 -24.26 -9.72 -2.56
CA LEU A 228 -24.92 -8.56 -1.94
C LEU A 228 -26.38 -8.87 -1.61
N PHE A 229 -27.11 -9.49 -2.54
CA PHE A 229 -28.49 -9.93 -2.33
C PHE A 229 -28.58 -10.90 -1.15
N TYR A 230 -27.66 -11.87 -1.05
CA TYR A 230 -27.61 -12.80 0.07
C TYR A 230 -27.42 -12.06 1.40
N CYS A 231 -26.44 -11.17 1.50
CA CYS A 231 -26.22 -10.37 2.72
C CYS A 231 -27.44 -9.54 3.09
N ARG A 232 -28.05 -8.86 2.11
CA ARG A 232 -29.26 -8.06 2.30
C ARG A 232 -30.47 -8.89 2.74
N SER A 233 -30.62 -10.10 2.21
CA SER A 233 -31.66 -11.05 2.63
C SER A 233 -31.52 -11.49 4.10
N ARG A 234 -30.34 -11.29 4.70
CA ARG A 234 -30.07 -11.53 6.13
C ARG A 234 -30.26 -10.27 6.99
N GLY A 235 -30.79 -9.18 6.44
CA GLY A 235 -31.09 -7.95 7.16
C GLY A 235 -29.95 -6.94 7.21
N MET A 236 -28.85 -7.17 6.49
CA MET A 236 -27.78 -6.18 6.32
C MET A 236 -28.25 -5.08 5.35
N SER A 237 -27.87 -3.84 5.63
CA SER A 237 -27.91 -2.78 4.62
C SER A 237 -26.93 -3.08 3.47
N GLU A 238 -27.10 -2.37 2.36
CA GLU A 238 -26.22 -2.49 1.19
C GLU A 238 -24.77 -2.09 1.53
N GLU A 239 -24.60 -1.03 2.30
CA GLU A 239 -23.31 -0.54 2.78
C GLU A 239 -22.62 -1.56 3.70
N GLU A 240 -23.36 -2.16 4.65
CA GLU A 240 -22.82 -3.20 5.53
C GLU A 240 -22.40 -4.45 4.74
N ALA A 241 -23.17 -4.84 3.73
CA ALA A 241 -22.85 -5.98 2.87
C ALA A 241 -21.55 -5.74 2.09
N VAL A 242 -21.40 -4.56 1.49
CA VAL A 242 -20.20 -4.17 0.73
C VAL A 242 -19.00 -4.10 1.65
N ALA A 243 -19.13 -3.46 2.82
CA ALA A 243 -18.06 -3.38 3.81
C ALA A 243 -17.61 -4.77 4.28
N LEU A 244 -18.53 -5.73 4.45
CA LEU A 244 -18.19 -7.10 4.81
C LEU A 244 -17.33 -7.78 3.73
N VAL A 245 -17.75 -7.72 2.47
CA VAL A 245 -17.04 -8.34 1.34
C VAL A 245 -15.66 -7.72 1.18
N VAL A 246 -15.56 -6.39 1.23
CA VAL A 246 -14.31 -5.66 1.04
C VAL A 246 -13.34 -5.91 2.21
N ASN A 247 -13.83 -5.95 3.44
CA ASN A 247 -12.98 -6.31 4.59
C ASN A 247 -12.47 -7.75 4.48
N GLY A 248 -13.29 -8.68 3.97
CA GLY A 248 -12.86 -10.04 3.65
C GLY A 248 -11.74 -10.07 2.61
N PHE A 249 -11.87 -9.28 1.54
CA PHE A 249 -10.86 -9.12 0.49
C PHE A 249 -9.53 -8.56 1.03
N CYS A 250 -9.61 -7.59 1.95
CA CYS A 250 -8.45 -6.92 2.54
C CYS A 250 -7.79 -7.67 3.72
N LYS A 251 -8.40 -8.77 4.19
CA LYS A 251 -8.05 -9.45 5.45
C LYS A 251 -6.56 -9.73 5.61
N GLU A 252 -5.91 -10.22 4.57
CA GLU A 252 -4.49 -10.60 4.60
C GLU A 252 -3.58 -9.40 4.93
N VAL A 253 -3.86 -8.23 4.36
CA VAL A 253 -3.09 -7.01 4.61
C VAL A 253 -3.44 -6.42 5.99
N LEU A 254 -4.73 -6.45 6.37
CA LEU A 254 -5.17 -5.97 7.68
C LEU A 254 -4.54 -6.76 8.84
N GLN A 255 -4.30 -8.07 8.65
CA GLN A 255 -3.60 -8.91 9.63
C GLN A 255 -2.11 -8.60 9.77
N ALA A 256 -1.51 -7.89 8.81
CA ALA A 256 -0.12 -7.43 8.87
C ALA A 256 0.04 -6.10 9.63
N LEU A 257 -1.06 -5.42 9.96
CA LEU A 257 -1.06 -4.23 10.80
C LEU A 257 -1.14 -4.59 12.29
N PRO A 258 -0.60 -3.75 13.19
CA PRO A 258 -0.88 -3.87 14.62
C PRO A 258 -2.39 -3.72 14.88
N MET A 259 -2.90 -4.45 15.87
CA MET A 259 -4.35 -4.64 16.11
C MET A 259 -5.13 -3.32 16.21
N GLU A 260 -4.58 -2.33 16.92
CA GLU A 260 -5.21 -1.02 17.10
C GLU A 260 -5.43 -0.31 15.76
N PHE A 261 -4.44 -0.38 14.86
CA PHE A 261 -4.50 0.24 13.53
C PHE A 261 -5.27 -0.59 12.52
N ALA A 262 -5.31 -1.92 12.67
CA ALA A 262 -6.15 -2.77 11.84
C ALA A 262 -7.64 -2.40 12.01
N VAL A 263 -8.07 -2.10 13.24
CA VAL A 263 -9.45 -1.65 13.53
C VAL A 263 -9.73 -0.27 12.92
N GLU A 264 -8.78 0.66 13.02
CA GLU A 264 -8.91 1.99 12.40
C GLU A 264 -8.97 1.89 10.87
N ALA A 265 -8.09 1.09 10.27
CA ALA A 265 -8.08 0.83 8.84
C ALA A 265 -9.38 0.20 8.34
N GLN A 266 -9.96 -0.76 9.06
CA GLN A 266 -11.26 -1.36 8.70
C GLN A 266 -12.38 -0.33 8.67
N LYS A 267 -12.41 0.60 9.63
CA LYS A 267 -13.38 1.69 9.64
C LYS A 267 -13.15 2.65 8.48
N LEU A 268 -11.91 3.00 8.18
CA LEU A 268 -11.55 3.86 7.06
C LEU A 268 -11.93 3.26 5.70
N VAL A 269 -11.73 1.95 5.54
CA VAL A 269 -12.14 1.20 4.34
C VAL A 269 -13.66 1.30 4.15
N ALA A 270 -14.45 1.10 5.22
CA ALA A 270 -15.90 1.20 5.16
C ALA A 270 -16.38 2.61 4.78
N ILE A 271 -15.86 3.64 5.45
CA ILE A 271 -16.23 5.05 5.19
C ILE A 271 -15.85 5.48 3.77
N SER A 272 -14.70 5.04 3.27
CA SER A 272 -14.24 5.41 1.91
C SER A 272 -15.13 4.84 0.79
N LEU A 273 -15.97 3.85 1.12
CA LEU A 273 -16.82 3.12 0.18
C LEU A 273 -18.32 3.44 0.38
N GLU A 274 -18.66 4.21 1.40
CA GLU A 274 -20.00 4.73 1.62
C GLU A 274 -20.42 5.58 0.40
N GLY A 275 -21.64 5.37 -0.12
CA GLY A 275 -22.13 6.04 -1.33
C GLY A 275 -21.41 5.70 -2.64
N SER A 276 -20.47 4.75 -2.65
CA SER A 276 -19.70 4.36 -3.86
C SER A 276 -20.37 3.25 -4.69
N VAL A 277 -21.53 2.81 -4.22
CA VAL A 277 -22.31 1.69 -4.74
C VAL A 277 -23.64 2.32 -5.18
N GLY A 278 -23.67 2.74 -6.44
CA GLY A 278 -24.76 3.52 -7.05
C GLY A 278 -24.36 4.04 -8.41
#